data_AF-A0A9P7YDJ5-F1
#
_entry.id   AF-A0A9P7YDJ5-F1
#
_cell.length_a   1.000
_cell.length_b   1.000
_cell.length_c   1.000
_cell.angle_alpha   90.00
_cell.angle_beta   90.00
_cell.angle_gamma   90.00
#
_symmetry.space_group_name_H-M   'P 1'
#
loop_
_entity.id
_entity.type
_entity.pdbx_description
1 polymer ?
#
loop_
_entity_poly.entity_id
_entity_poly.type
_entity_poly.pdbx_seq_one_letter_code
_entity_poly.pdbx_strand_id
1 'polypeptide(L)'
;MNELRQVEMLIQRATSNATAHGLLASLTANISYAGRNILQRAIDLILRGLQTCLRWIAYWSCQAIATLWRTLRISELLQTIHLILLRILKLCGIALATAIGVTVIVHIGYWGLPKLLEIYNESRVRRLEDRRQNGERKRRAEYLSELYARQAAEAAAMKEARLRRAREDQAIKNKLRRDGEKRRIQARADYVNWEKECDTVFRDKASMTKFPFPPLPRCTDTDCPRFLKIPVAACQHNVKQFFKGSGNDSLEVLKRQRLLWHEDRFASCPVALRPEFIRLANSLFVVLGPWYEELKREQANSSSVG
;
A
#
# COMPACT_ATOMS: atom_id res chain seq x y z
N MET A 1 -10.81 -23.46 -9.61
CA MET A 1 -11.24 -24.73 -8.97
C MET A 1 -10.20 -25.37 -8.03
N ASN A 2 -9.08 -24.70 -7.70
CA ASN A 2 -8.07 -25.25 -6.77
C ASN A 2 -8.05 -24.60 -5.38
N GLU A 3 -8.80 -23.51 -5.15
CA GLU A 3 -8.83 -22.87 -3.82
C GLU A 3 -9.98 -23.36 -2.92
N LEU A 4 -11.07 -23.87 -3.50
CA LEU A 4 -12.17 -24.44 -2.72
C LEU A 4 -11.79 -25.76 -2.03
N ARG A 5 -10.82 -26.52 -2.56
CA ARG A 5 -10.31 -27.75 -1.91
C ARG A 5 -9.36 -27.50 -0.74
N GLN A 6 -8.69 -26.35 -0.68
CA GLN A 6 -7.78 -26.05 0.44
C GLN A 6 -8.51 -25.51 1.67
N VAL A 7 -9.64 -24.83 1.48
CA VAL A 7 -10.47 -24.35 2.59
C VAL A 7 -11.28 -25.49 3.22
N GLU A 8 -11.74 -26.46 2.41
CA GLU A 8 -12.48 -27.63 2.90
C GLU A 8 -11.59 -28.58 3.73
N MET A 9 -10.27 -28.64 3.44
CA MET A 9 -9.31 -29.45 4.20
C MET A 9 -8.92 -28.86 5.56
N LEU A 10 -9.13 -27.56 5.79
CA LEU A 10 -8.85 -26.89 7.08
C LEU A 10 -10.07 -26.82 7.99
N ILE A 11 -11.29 -26.87 7.44
CA ILE A 11 -12.53 -26.86 8.22
C ILE A 11 -12.89 -28.26 8.74
N GLN A 12 -12.55 -29.32 8.00
CA GLN A 12 -12.75 -30.70 8.47
C GLN A 12 -11.79 -31.15 9.59
N ARG A 13 -10.81 -30.30 9.95
CA ARG A 13 -9.93 -30.52 11.11
C ARG A 13 -10.39 -29.78 12.38
N ALA A 14 -11.45 -28.97 12.29
CA ALA A 14 -11.92 -28.11 13.38
C ALA A 14 -13.30 -28.49 13.96
N THR A 15 -13.98 -29.50 13.39
CA THR A 15 -15.24 -30.03 13.90
C THR A 15 -15.08 -31.46 14.38
N SER A 16 -14.27 -31.65 15.41
CA SER A 16 -14.46 -32.77 16.32
C SER A 16 -15.03 -32.20 17.62
N ASN A 17 -15.98 -32.91 18.21
CA ASN A 17 -16.55 -32.67 19.55
C ASN A 17 -15.50 -32.82 20.68
N ALA A 18 -14.24 -32.52 20.41
CA ALA A 18 -13.09 -32.69 21.29
C ALA A 18 -12.80 -31.44 22.15
N THR A 19 -13.29 -30.25 21.80
CA THR A 19 -12.92 -29.00 22.49
C THR A 19 -13.82 -28.65 23.68
N ALA A 20 -15.09 -29.05 23.71
CA ALA A 20 -15.95 -28.83 24.89
C ALA A 20 -15.67 -29.85 26.01
N HIS A 21 -15.50 -31.14 25.66
CA HIS A 21 -14.99 -32.13 26.59
C HIS A 21 -13.53 -31.84 27.00
N GLY A 22 -12.72 -31.27 26.11
CA GLY A 22 -11.34 -30.85 26.41
C GLY A 22 -11.23 -29.72 27.44
N LEU A 23 -12.21 -28.82 27.52
CA LEU A 23 -12.19 -27.70 28.49
C LEU A 23 -12.73 -28.09 29.87
N LEU A 24 -13.71 -29.00 29.96
CA LEU A 24 -14.10 -29.60 31.25
C LEU A 24 -13.05 -30.59 31.75
N ALA A 25 -12.42 -31.35 30.84
CA ALA A 25 -11.25 -32.17 31.15
C ALA A 25 -10.05 -31.32 31.54
N SER A 26 -9.80 -30.14 30.98
CA SER A 26 -8.71 -29.27 31.42
C SER A 26 -9.02 -28.53 32.72
N LEU A 27 -10.28 -28.20 33.03
CA LEU A 27 -10.65 -27.63 34.33
C LEU A 27 -10.59 -28.68 35.46
N THR A 28 -10.82 -29.96 35.17
CA THR A 28 -10.63 -31.05 36.15
C THR A 28 -9.20 -31.62 36.16
N ALA A 29 -8.47 -31.57 35.05
CA ALA A 29 -7.07 -31.98 34.97
C ALA A 29 -6.09 -30.90 35.44
N ASN A 30 -6.52 -29.64 35.52
CA ASN A 30 -5.68 -28.51 35.92
C ASN A 30 -6.16 -27.78 37.19
N ILE A 31 -7.23 -28.27 37.85
CA ILE A 31 -7.20 -28.28 39.32
C ILE A 31 -6.13 -29.29 39.65
N SER A 32 -4.91 -28.78 39.82
CA SER A 32 -3.70 -29.53 40.11
C SER A 32 -4.03 -30.76 40.95
N TYR A 33 -3.65 -31.93 40.44
CA TYR A 33 -3.73 -33.22 41.10
C TYR A 33 -3.14 -33.20 42.52
N ALA A 34 -2.32 -32.18 42.82
CA ALA A 34 -1.83 -31.87 44.15
C ALA A 34 -2.94 -31.46 45.13
N GLY A 35 -3.90 -30.61 44.74
CA GLY A 35 -4.87 -30.02 45.66
C GLY A 35 -5.86 -31.01 46.29
N ARG A 36 -6.39 -31.96 45.51
CA ARG A 36 -7.34 -32.98 46.01
C ARG A 36 -6.64 -34.11 46.76
N ASN A 37 -5.47 -34.57 46.30
CA ASN A 37 -4.73 -35.60 47.02
C ASN A 37 -4.14 -35.09 48.34
N ILE A 38 -3.77 -33.82 48.43
CA ILE A 38 -3.24 -33.24 49.68
C ILE A 38 -4.33 -33.18 50.76
N LEU A 39 -5.55 -32.76 50.40
CA LEU A 39 -6.65 -32.66 51.36
C LEU A 39 -7.11 -34.05 51.87
N GLN A 40 -7.18 -35.03 50.96
CA GLN A 40 -7.65 -36.37 51.30
C GLN A 40 -6.60 -37.17 52.10
N ARG A 41 -5.31 -37.03 51.75
CA ARG A 41 -4.22 -37.66 52.52
C ARG A 41 -4.06 -37.05 53.91
N ALA A 42 -4.33 -35.76 54.08
CA ALA A 42 -4.26 -35.12 55.40
C ALA A 42 -5.33 -35.67 56.36
N ILE A 43 -6.57 -35.83 55.88
CA ILE A 43 -7.69 -36.35 56.67
C ILE A 43 -7.45 -37.83 57.05
N ASP A 44 -6.99 -38.65 56.09
CA ASP A 44 -6.72 -40.07 56.35
C ASP A 44 -5.56 -40.31 57.31
N LEU A 45 -4.51 -39.48 57.28
CA LEU A 45 -3.38 -39.60 58.21
C LEU A 45 -3.79 -39.28 59.65
N ILE A 46 -4.63 -38.25 59.84
CA ILE A 46 -5.09 -37.83 61.16
C ILE A 46 -5.98 -38.92 61.77
N LEU A 47 -6.89 -39.51 60.97
CA LEU A 47 -7.76 -40.58 61.45
C LEU A 47 -6.98 -41.85 61.84
N ARG A 48 -5.98 -42.26 61.04
CA ARG A 48 -5.14 -43.42 61.36
C ARG A 48 -4.28 -43.20 62.60
N GLY A 49 -3.75 -41.98 62.79
CA GLY A 49 -2.98 -41.62 63.98
C GLY A 49 -3.79 -41.79 65.28
N LEU A 50 -5.02 -41.29 65.28
CA LEU A 50 -5.95 -41.37 66.41
C LEU A 50 -6.34 -42.82 66.75
N GLN A 51 -6.67 -43.63 65.74
CA GLN A 51 -7.02 -45.04 65.95
C GLN A 51 -5.85 -45.87 66.52
N THR A 52 -4.63 -45.60 66.08
CA THR A 52 -3.46 -46.37 66.49
C THR A 52 -3.05 -46.03 67.93
N CYS A 53 -3.14 -44.76 68.32
CA CYS A 53 -2.90 -44.33 69.71
C CYS A 53 -3.89 -44.95 70.68
N LEU A 54 -5.19 -44.98 70.34
CA LEU A 54 -6.21 -45.60 71.20
C LEU A 54 -5.97 -47.10 71.40
N ARG A 55 -5.56 -47.83 70.35
CA ARG A 55 -5.19 -49.25 70.46
C ARG A 55 -3.96 -49.48 71.34
N TRP A 56 -2.96 -48.61 71.25
CA TRP A 56 -1.78 -48.67 72.11
C TRP A 56 -2.16 -48.46 73.57
N ILE A 57 -2.92 -47.42 73.88
CA ILE A 57 -3.32 -47.11 75.27
C ILE A 57 -4.10 -48.28 75.88
N ALA A 58 -5.10 -48.80 75.17
CA ALA A 58 -5.88 -49.93 75.66
C ALA A 58 -5.04 -51.20 75.92
N TYR A 59 -4.10 -51.51 75.03
CA TYR A 59 -3.22 -52.68 75.17
C TYR A 59 -2.30 -52.58 76.40
N TRP A 60 -1.67 -51.42 76.62
CA TRP A 60 -0.74 -51.22 77.73
C TRP A 60 -1.43 -51.14 79.10
N SER A 61 -2.66 -50.64 79.14
CA SER A 61 -3.53 -50.67 80.32
C SER A 61 -3.85 -52.09 80.75
N CYS A 62 -4.27 -52.94 79.80
CA CYS A 62 -4.56 -54.36 80.09
C CYS A 62 -3.31 -55.13 80.52
N GLN A 63 -2.15 -54.86 79.89
CA GLN A 63 -0.91 -55.53 80.26
C GLN A 63 -0.43 -55.12 81.66
N ALA A 64 -0.58 -53.84 82.05
CA ALA A 64 -0.22 -53.33 83.37
C ALA A 64 -1.06 -53.95 84.49
N ILE A 65 -2.37 -54.08 84.26
CA ILE A 65 -3.32 -54.68 85.19
C ILE A 65 -3.02 -56.18 85.38
N ALA A 66 -2.66 -56.90 84.31
CA ALA A 66 -2.28 -58.31 84.39
C ALA A 66 -0.93 -58.55 85.11
N THR A 67 0.03 -57.62 84.97
CA THR A 67 1.32 -57.71 85.67
C THR A 67 1.20 -57.38 87.17
N LEU A 68 0.33 -56.44 87.54
CA LEU A 68 0.05 -56.08 88.94
C LEU A 68 -0.62 -57.21 89.73
N TRP A 69 -1.33 -58.12 89.04
CA TRP A 69 -2.05 -59.22 89.68
C TRP A 69 -1.18 -60.44 90.02
N ARG A 70 0.04 -60.56 89.47
CA ARG A 70 0.85 -61.78 89.60
C ARG A 70 2.01 -61.70 90.59
N THR A 71 2.33 -60.53 91.12
CA THR A 71 3.68 -60.28 91.63
C THR A 71 3.69 -59.91 93.11
N LEU A 72 3.24 -60.87 93.92
CA LEU A 72 3.70 -61.07 95.29
C LEU A 72 5.20 -61.47 95.25
N ARG A 73 6.02 -60.89 96.15
CA ARG A 73 7.44 -61.20 96.50
C ARG A 73 8.54 -60.30 95.88
N ILE A 74 9.51 -59.92 96.71
CA ILE A 74 10.37 -58.71 96.62
C ILE A 74 11.33 -58.61 95.42
N SER A 75 11.66 -59.70 94.70
CA SER A 75 12.41 -59.62 93.43
C SER A 75 11.61 -58.97 92.28
N GLU A 76 10.28 -58.96 92.42
CA GLU A 76 9.33 -58.36 91.49
C GLU A 76 9.34 -56.83 91.51
N LEU A 77 9.78 -56.21 92.62
CA LEU A 77 9.84 -54.75 92.73
C LEU A 77 10.88 -54.16 91.78
N LEU A 78 12.06 -54.75 91.70
CA LEU A 78 13.13 -54.29 90.80
C LEU A 78 12.75 -54.44 89.32
N GLN A 79 12.10 -55.54 88.95
CA GLN A 79 11.65 -55.77 87.58
C GLN A 79 10.48 -54.87 87.20
N THR A 80 9.56 -54.61 88.15
CA THR A 80 8.47 -53.66 87.97
C THR A 80 9.00 -52.22 87.85
N ILE A 81 9.96 -51.83 88.68
CA ILE A 81 10.65 -50.54 88.60
C ILE A 81 11.35 -50.40 87.23
N HIS A 82 12.05 -51.44 86.77
CA HIS A 82 12.71 -51.44 85.45
C HIS A 82 11.70 -51.30 84.30
N LEU A 83 10.56 -51.99 84.35
CA LEU A 83 9.50 -51.87 83.33
C LEU A 83 8.82 -50.50 83.35
N ILE A 84 8.61 -49.93 84.53
CA ILE A 84 8.11 -48.55 84.68
C ILE A 84 9.12 -47.57 84.07
N LEU A 85 10.42 -47.75 84.33
CA LEU A 85 11.48 -46.89 83.80
C LEU A 85 11.58 -46.97 82.27
N LEU A 86 11.47 -48.17 81.68
CA LEU A 86 11.40 -48.34 80.22
C LEU A 86 10.15 -47.70 79.59
N ARG A 87 8.99 -47.80 80.26
CA ARG A 87 7.76 -47.13 79.79
C ARG A 87 7.90 -45.62 79.83
N ILE A 88 8.50 -45.08 80.89
CA ILE A 88 8.79 -43.65 81.01
C ILE A 88 9.76 -43.23 79.89
N LEU A 89 10.87 -43.94 79.68
CA LEU A 89 11.81 -43.64 78.60
C LEU A 89 11.16 -43.67 77.21
N LYS A 90 10.27 -44.64 76.94
CA LYS A 90 9.54 -44.72 75.68
C LYS A 90 8.57 -43.54 75.48
N LEU A 91 7.85 -43.16 76.53
CA LEU A 91 6.96 -42.00 76.51
C LEU A 91 7.75 -40.70 76.32
N CYS A 92 8.90 -40.57 77.00
CA CYS A 92 9.83 -39.46 76.80
C CYS A 92 10.36 -39.41 75.36
N GLY A 93 10.70 -40.56 74.76
CA GLY A 93 11.16 -40.63 73.37
C GLY A 93 10.09 -40.21 72.36
N ILE A 94 8.83 -40.65 72.55
CA ILE A 94 7.70 -40.22 71.71
C ILE A 94 7.45 -38.73 71.87
N ALA A 95 7.43 -38.22 73.10
CA ALA A 95 7.24 -36.79 73.38
C ALA A 95 8.36 -35.93 72.77
N LEU A 96 9.61 -36.40 72.80
CA LEU A 96 10.73 -35.72 72.17
C LEU A 96 10.61 -35.71 70.65
N ALA A 97 10.25 -36.84 70.03
CA ALA A 97 10.08 -36.95 68.59
C ALA A 97 8.92 -36.08 68.08
N THR A 98 7.80 -36.01 68.81
CA THR A 98 6.69 -35.11 68.46
C THR A 98 7.08 -33.64 68.65
N ALA A 99 7.79 -33.30 69.73
CA ALA A 99 8.28 -31.94 69.95
C ALA A 99 9.24 -31.49 68.83
N ILE A 100 10.19 -32.35 68.42
CA ILE A 100 11.10 -32.07 67.29
C ILE A 100 10.31 -31.95 65.99
N GLY A 101 9.37 -32.86 65.71
CA GLY A 101 8.55 -32.84 64.51
C GLY A 101 7.70 -31.56 64.40
N VAL A 102 7.04 -31.15 65.48
CA VAL A 102 6.29 -29.88 65.56
C VAL A 102 7.22 -28.70 65.34
N THR A 103 8.40 -28.69 65.97
CA THR A 103 9.38 -27.60 65.82
C THR A 103 9.85 -27.46 64.38
N VAL A 104 10.13 -28.57 63.69
CA VAL A 104 10.52 -28.56 62.27
C VAL A 104 9.38 -28.09 61.36
N ILE A 105 8.15 -28.54 61.60
CA ILE A 105 6.97 -28.10 60.83
C ILE A 105 6.71 -26.61 61.04
N VAL A 106 6.78 -26.13 62.28
CA VAL A 106 6.64 -24.71 62.62
C VAL A 106 7.79 -23.92 61.99
N HIS A 107 9.03 -24.41 62.04
CA HIS A 107 10.17 -23.72 61.46
C HIS A 107 10.07 -23.63 59.93
N ILE A 108 9.72 -24.72 59.23
CA ILE A 108 9.52 -24.73 57.77
C ILE A 108 8.30 -23.90 57.37
N GLY A 109 7.20 -24.01 58.10
CA GLY A 109 5.98 -23.25 57.83
C GLY A 109 6.16 -21.75 58.07
N TYR A 110 6.85 -21.39 59.16
CA TYR A 110 7.05 -19.98 59.53
C TYR A 110 8.14 -19.31 58.69
N TRP A 111 9.26 -19.99 58.41
CA TRP A 111 10.38 -19.40 57.67
C TRP A 111 10.35 -19.69 56.17
N GLY A 112 9.92 -20.88 55.74
CA GLY A 112 9.93 -21.29 54.34
C GLY A 112 8.73 -20.76 53.54
N LEU A 113 7.55 -20.75 54.15
CA LEU A 113 6.30 -20.38 53.45
C LEU A 113 6.30 -18.90 52.98
N PRO A 114 6.75 -17.91 53.78
CA PRO A 114 6.80 -16.52 53.32
C PRO A 114 7.73 -16.33 52.12
N LYS A 115 8.90 -17.00 52.13
CA LYS A 115 9.88 -16.91 51.03
C LYS A 115 9.35 -17.55 49.74
N LEU A 116 8.64 -18.67 49.85
CA LEU A 116 7.97 -19.28 48.70
C LEU A 116 6.83 -18.41 48.17
N LEU A 117 6.07 -17.77 49.07
CA LEU A 117 5.01 -16.83 48.70
C LEU A 117 5.58 -15.60 47.97
N GLU A 118 6.71 -15.08 48.44
CA GLU A 118 7.44 -13.96 47.81
C GLU A 118 7.88 -14.32 46.38
N ILE A 119 8.57 -15.45 46.20
CA ILE A 119 9.00 -15.94 44.87
C ILE A 119 7.80 -16.15 43.94
N TYR A 120 6.70 -16.70 44.47
CA TYR A 120 5.47 -16.90 43.70
C TYR A 120 4.86 -15.57 43.27
N ASN A 121 4.78 -14.60 44.18
CA ASN A 121 4.23 -13.27 43.92
C ASN A 121 5.08 -12.51 42.90
N GLU A 122 6.41 -12.53 43.03
CA GLU A 122 7.31 -11.94 42.03
C GLU A 122 7.12 -12.58 40.65
N SER A 123 7.04 -13.91 40.58
CA SER A 123 6.82 -14.64 39.33
C SER A 123 5.46 -14.32 38.70
N ARG A 124 4.45 -14.02 39.52
CA ARG A 124 3.14 -13.57 39.06
C ARG A 124 3.21 -12.14 38.52
N VAL A 125 3.91 -11.24 39.20
CA VAL A 125 4.10 -9.84 38.76
C VAL A 125 4.87 -9.79 37.43
N ARG A 126 5.98 -10.51 37.29
CA ARG A 126 6.75 -10.58 36.03
C ARG A 126 5.90 -11.06 34.86
N ARG A 127 5.08 -12.10 35.05
CA ARG A 127 4.17 -12.61 34.01
C ARG A 127 3.11 -11.60 33.58
N LEU A 128 2.63 -10.75 34.49
CA LEU A 128 1.66 -9.70 34.16
C LEU A 128 2.34 -8.56 33.40
N GLU A 129 3.54 -8.18 33.81
CA GLU A 129 4.33 -7.15 33.13
C GLU A 129 4.74 -7.59 31.72
N ASP A 130 5.20 -8.84 31.55
CA ASP A 130 5.50 -9.40 30.23
C ASP A 130 4.28 -9.39 29.31
N ARG A 131 3.08 -9.71 29.85
CA ARG A 131 1.83 -9.62 29.07
C ARG A 131 1.51 -8.19 28.67
N ARG A 132 1.72 -7.22 29.56
CA ARG A 132 1.52 -5.79 29.27
C ARG A 132 2.48 -5.34 28.16
N GLN A 133 3.77 -5.61 28.31
CA GLN A 133 4.79 -5.25 27.33
C GLN A 133 4.55 -5.94 25.97
N ASN A 134 4.18 -7.22 25.97
CA ASN A 134 3.84 -7.93 24.75
C ASN A 134 2.61 -7.31 24.06
N GLY A 135 1.60 -6.91 24.84
CA GLY A 135 0.43 -6.19 24.32
C GLY A 135 0.80 -4.84 23.70
N GLU A 136 1.73 -4.10 24.30
CA GLU A 136 2.25 -2.83 23.75
C GLU A 136 3.05 -3.03 22.48
N ARG A 137 3.95 -4.03 22.44
CA ARG A 137 4.70 -4.39 21.23
C ARG A 137 3.77 -4.77 20.09
N LYS A 138 2.72 -5.53 20.39
CA LYS A 138 1.69 -5.92 19.41
C LYS A 138 0.97 -4.69 18.84
N ARG A 139 0.49 -3.78 19.71
CA ARG A 139 -0.17 -2.54 19.27
C ARG A 139 0.75 -1.65 18.43
N ARG A 140 2.03 -1.53 18.82
CA ARG A 140 3.03 -0.77 18.03
C ARG A 140 3.27 -1.40 16.67
N ALA A 141 3.37 -2.73 16.60
CA ALA A 141 3.53 -3.44 15.34
C ALA A 141 2.30 -3.27 14.43
N GLU A 142 1.09 -3.38 14.99
CA GLU A 142 -0.18 -3.15 14.27
C GLU A 142 -0.23 -1.71 13.73
N TYR A 143 0.03 -0.71 14.58
CA TYR A 143 0.06 0.70 14.18
C TYR A 143 1.08 0.98 13.07
N LEU A 144 2.31 0.44 13.18
CA LEU A 144 3.34 0.61 12.15
C LEU A 144 2.92 -0.07 10.84
N SER A 145 2.35 -1.28 10.91
CA SER A 145 1.87 -1.98 9.71
C SER A 145 0.76 -1.20 9.00
N GLU A 146 -0.15 -0.56 9.75
CA GLU A 146 -1.20 0.30 9.21
C GLU A 146 -0.61 1.56 8.57
N LEU A 147 0.36 2.20 9.22
CA LEU A 147 1.03 3.38 8.67
C LEU A 147 1.75 3.06 7.35
N TYR A 148 2.47 1.94 7.28
CA TYR A 148 3.11 1.50 6.05
C TYR A 148 2.09 1.16 4.95
N ALA A 149 0.96 0.53 5.30
CA ALA A 149 -0.11 0.27 4.35
C ALA A 149 -0.70 1.56 3.77
N ARG A 150 -0.91 2.59 4.60
CA ARG A 150 -1.37 3.92 4.16
C ARG A 150 -0.37 4.59 3.22
N GLN A 151 0.92 4.59 3.59
CA GLN A 151 1.98 5.16 2.74
C GLN A 151 2.08 4.43 1.39
N ALA A 152 1.95 3.09 1.38
CA ALA A 152 1.95 2.31 0.15
C ALA A 152 0.73 2.63 -0.73
N ALA A 153 -0.45 2.80 -0.13
CA ALA A 153 -1.67 3.18 -0.84
C ALA A 153 -1.56 4.59 -1.45
N GLU A 154 -1.04 5.56 -0.70
CA GLU A 154 -0.80 6.92 -1.18
C GLU A 154 0.23 6.95 -2.33
N ALA A 155 1.32 6.18 -2.20
CA ALA A 155 2.32 6.06 -3.26
C ALA A 155 1.74 5.41 -4.53
N ALA A 156 0.91 4.38 -4.37
CA ALA A 156 0.20 3.74 -5.49
C ALA A 156 -0.76 4.71 -6.18
N ALA A 157 -1.55 5.47 -5.40
CA ALA A 157 -2.46 6.49 -5.92
C ALA A 157 -1.73 7.61 -6.66
N MET A 158 -0.59 8.08 -6.14
CA MET A 158 0.25 9.07 -6.83
C MET A 158 0.81 8.54 -8.14
N LYS A 159 1.26 7.28 -8.17
CA LYS A 159 1.76 6.63 -9.39
C LYS A 159 0.66 6.51 -10.44
N GLU A 160 -0.54 6.10 -10.05
CA GLU A 160 -1.69 6.00 -10.93
C GLU A 160 -2.10 7.38 -11.48
N ALA A 161 -2.14 8.40 -10.63
CA ALA A 161 -2.44 9.78 -11.05
C ALA A 161 -1.42 10.30 -12.08
N ARG A 162 -0.12 10.00 -11.90
CA ARG A 162 0.93 10.35 -12.88
C ARG A 162 0.73 9.63 -14.21
N LEU A 163 0.40 8.34 -14.19
CA LEU A 163 0.13 7.57 -15.40
C LEU A 163 -1.12 8.09 -16.14
N ARG A 164 -2.15 8.50 -15.41
CA ARG A 164 -3.35 9.10 -16.00
C ARG A 164 -3.04 10.42 -16.70
N ARG A 165 -2.32 11.33 -16.05
CA ARG A 165 -1.87 12.60 -16.68
C ARG A 165 -1.04 12.36 -17.93
N ALA A 166 -0.07 11.44 -17.87
CA ALA A 166 0.74 11.09 -19.02
C ALA A 166 -0.09 10.55 -20.22
N ARG A 167 -1.15 9.78 -19.94
CA ARG A 167 -2.08 9.31 -20.98
C ARG A 167 -2.90 10.46 -21.57
N GLU A 168 -3.38 11.38 -20.74
CA GLU A 168 -4.14 12.56 -21.16
C GLU A 168 -3.26 13.49 -22.03
N ASP A 169 -2.03 13.76 -21.62
CA ASP A 169 -1.05 14.55 -22.39
C ASP A 169 -0.74 13.89 -23.74
N GLN A 170 -0.57 12.57 -23.76
CA GLN A 170 -0.35 11.82 -24.99
C GLN A 170 -1.57 11.87 -25.92
N ALA A 171 -2.79 11.83 -25.37
CA ALA A 171 -4.01 11.97 -26.14
C ALA A 171 -4.13 13.37 -26.77
N ILE A 172 -3.80 14.43 -26.02
CA ILE A 172 -3.76 15.81 -26.52
C ILE A 172 -2.72 15.94 -27.63
N LYS A 173 -1.50 15.44 -27.43
CA LYS A 173 -0.43 15.47 -28.44
C LYS A 173 -0.85 14.75 -29.73
N ASN A 174 -1.48 13.58 -29.61
CA ASN A 174 -1.98 12.83 -30.76
C ASN A 174 -3.12 13.57 -31.49
N LYS A 175 -4.01 14.24 -30.75
CA LYS A 175 -5.06 15.08 -31.33
C LYS A 175 -4.47 16.24 -32.11
N LEU A 176 -3.54 17.00 -31.52
CA LEU A 176 -2.85 18.10 -32.19
C LEU A 176 -2.11 17.66 -33.46
N ARG A 177 -1.47 16.48 -33.43
CA ARG A 177 -0.82 15.89 -34.60
C ARG A 177 -1.82 15.57 -35.71
N ARG A 178 -2.96 14.94 -35.39
CA ARG A 178 -4.02 14.64 -36.37
C ARG A 178 -4.63 15.91 -36.96
N ASP A 179 -4.91 16.91 -36.13
CA ASP A 179 -5.46 18.18 -36.57
C ASP A 179 -4.46 18.95 -37.44
N GLY A 180 -3.17 18.92 -37.07
CA GLY A 180 -2.08 19.47 -37.88
C GLY A 180 -1.98 18.83 -39.26
N GLU A 181 -2.03 17.49 -39.32
CA GLU A 181 -1.98 16.78 -40.60
C GLU A 181 -3.22 17.05 -41.45
N LYS A 182 -4.42 17.07 -40.86
CA LYS A 182 -5.65 17.45 -41.56
C LYS A 182 -5.54 18.86 -42.17
N ARG A 183 -4.98 19.82 -41.43
CA ARG A 183 -4.75 21.19 -41.96
C ARG A 183 -3.77 21.19 -43.13
N ARG A 184 -2.70 20.40 -43.10
CA ARG A 184 -1.74 20.29 -44.21
C ARG A 184 -2.37 19.65 -45.44
N ILE A 185 -3.13 18.57 -45.28
CA ILE A 185 -3.86 17.93 -46.36
C ILE A 185 -4.84 18.92 -47.00
N GLN A 186 -5.60 19.66 -46.17
CA GLN A 186 -6.53 20.66 -46.66
C GLN A 186 -5.81 21.79 -47.41
N ALA A 187 -4.74 22.36 -46.84
CA ALA A 187 -3.98 23.43 -47.48
C ALA A 187 -3.35 22.99 -48.82
N ARG A 188 -2.91 21.73 -48.92
CA ARG A 188 -2.43 21.15 -50.18
C ARG A 188 -3.57 21.02 -51.20
N ALA A 189 -4.74 20.54 -50.79
CA ALA A 189 -5.90 20.44 -51.67
C ALA A 189 -6.38 21.82 -52.15
N ASP A 190 -6.41 22.81 -51.26
CA ASP A 190 -6.78 24.20 -51.57
C ASP A 190 -5.81 24.82 -52.59
N TYR A 191 -4.51 24.59 -52.43
CA TYR A 191 -3.50 25.03 -53.41
C TYR A 191 -3.72 24.39 -54.78
N VAL A 192 -3.89 23.07 -54.84
CA VAL A 192 -4.09 22.36 -56.12
C VAL A 192 -5.37 22.84 -56.83
N ASN A 193 -6.45 23.03 -56.08
CA ASN A 193 -7.70 23.54 -56.62
C ASN A 193 -7.54 24.98 -57.15
N TRP A 194 -6.88 25.84 -56.38
CA TRP A 194 -6.59 27.22 -56.76
C TRP A 194 -5.67 27.31 -57.98
N GLU A 195 -4.63 26.48 -58.05
CA GLU A 195 -3.72 26.42 -59.20
C GLU A 195 -4.46 25.99 -60.48
N LYS A 196 -5.36 25.00 -60.36
CA LYS A 196 -6.24 24.58 -61.46
C LYS A 196 -7.22 25.69 -61.89
N GLU A 197 -7.76 26.44 -60.93
CA GLU A 197 -8.59 27.62 -61.22
C GLU A 197 -7.78 28.67 -61.98
N CYS A 198 -6.56 28.98 -61.53
CA CYS A 198 -5.64 29.88 -62.22
C CYS A 198 -5.38 29.42 -63.66
N ASP A 199 -5.03 28.15 -63.87
CA ASP A 199 -4.75 27.59 -65.20
C ASP A 199 -5.95 27.68 -66.13
N THR A 200 -7.16 27.48 -65.62
CA THR A 200 -8.39 27.57 -66.40
C THR A 200 -8.68 29.01 -66.80
N VAL A 201 -8.60 29.91 -65.82
CA VAL A 201 -8.94 31.33 -65.97
C VAL A 201 -7.91 32.08 -66.82
N PHE A 202 -6.63 31.73 -66.73
CA PHE A 202 -5.57 32.38 -67.50
C PHE A 202 -5.43 31.92 -68.95
N ARG A 203 -6.09 30.82 -69.35
CA ARG A 203 -6.14 30.40 -70.77
C ARG A 203 -6.98 31.34 -71.62
N ASP A 204 -8.10 31.84 -71.08
CA ASP A 204 -8.98 32.78 -71.75
C ASP A 204 -9.19 34.05 -70.93
N LYS A 205 -8.17 34.90 -70.95
CA LYS A 205 -8.14 36.13 -70.17
C LYS A 205 -9.23 37.13 -70.57
N ALA A 206 -9.63 37.09 -71.85
CA ALA A 206 -10.60 38.03 -72.41
C ALA A 206 -12.02 37.75 -71.92
N SER A 207 -12.33 36.51 -71.52
CA SER A 207 -13.63 36.13 -70.95
C SER A 207 -13.65 36.09 -69.42
N MET A 208 -12.56 36.47 -68.75
CA MET A 208 -12.48 36.45 -67.28
C MET A 208 -13.53 37.34 -66.64
N THR A 209 -14.42 36.74 -65.86
CA THR A 209 -15.42 37.46 -65.04
C THR A 209 -15.00 37.60 -63.58
N LYS A 210 -14.04 36.78 -63.12
CA LYS A 210 -13.57 36.73 -61.73
C LYS A 210 -12.05 36.57 -61.68
N PHE A 211 -11.42 37.25 -60.72
CA PHE A 211 -10.00 37.08 -60.43
C PHE A 211 -9.77 35.81 -59.58
N PRO A 212 -8.83 34.91 -59.96
CA PRO A 212 -8.57 33.67 -59.22
C PRO A 212 -7.68 33.95 -58.00
N PHE A 213 -8.23 34.70 -57.02
CA PHE A 213 -7.50 35.09 -55.82
C PHE A 213 -7.26 33.86 -54.92
N PRO A 214 -6.04 33.66 -54.38
CA PRO A 214 -5.76 32.52 -53.52
C PRO A 214 -6.68 32.52 -52.28
N PRO A 215 -7.12 31.33 -51.81
CA PRO A 215 -7.91 31.21 -50.58
C PRO A 215 -7.01 31.44 -49.36
N LEU A 216 -6.60 32.69 -49.15
CA LEU A 216 -5.65 33.05 -48.10
C LEU A 216 -6.28 32.88 -46.72
N PRO A 217 -5.55 32.27 -45.76
CA PRO A 217 -5.98 32.27 -44.37
C PRO A 217 -5.97 33.69 -43.80
N ARG A 218 -6.66 33.88 -42.68
CA ARG A 218 -6.49 35.12 -41.90
C ARG A 218 -5.04 35.23 -41.44
N CYS A 219 -4.50 36.44 -41.50
CA CYS A 219 -3.19 36.73 -40.95
C CYS A 219 -3.17 36.38 -39.46
N THR A 220 -2.15 35.66 -38.99
CA THR A 220 -1.97 35.32 -37.57
C THR A 220 -1.06 36.31 -36.82
N ASP A 221 -0.41 37.21 -37.56
CA ASP A 221 0.45 38.25 -37.00
C ASP A 221 -0.40 39.45 -36.60
N THR A 222 -0.45 39.74 -35.29
CA THR A 222 -1.24 40.82 -34.70
C THR A 222 -0.72 42.21 -35.05
N ASP A 223 0.57 42.32 -35.37
CA ASP A 223 1.22 43.60 -35.71
C ASP A 223 1.09 43.92 -37.20
N CYS A 224 0.54 42.99 -37.99
CA CYS A 224 0.28 43.19 -39.40
C CYS A 224 -0.84 44.23 -39.61
N PRO A 225 -0.61 45.33 -40.37
CA PRO A 225 -1.65 46.32 -40.67
C PRO A 225 -2.87 45.77 -41.45
N ARG A 226 -2.77 44.53 -41.95
CA ARG A 226 -3.82 43.82 -42.67
C ARG A 226 -4.56 42.80 -41.81
N PHE A 227 -4.19 42.62 -40.53
CA PHE A 227 -4.73 41.62 -39.61
C PHE A 227 -6.27 41.66 -39.51
N LEU A 228 -6.86 42.85 -39.39
CA LEU A 228 -8.32 43.05 -39.22
C LEU A 228 -9.07 43.41 -40.51
N LYS A 229 -8.43 43.45 -41.68
CA LYS A 229 -9.11 43.90 -42.91
C LYS A 229 -10.02 42.81 -43.48
N ILE A 230 -11.27 43.18 -43.78
CA ILE A 230 -12.29 42.34 -44.44
C ILE A 230 -12.72 43.05 -45.74
N PRO A 231 -12.67 42.39 -46.91
CA PRO A 231 -12.19 41.01 -47.14
C PRO A 231 -10.69 40.85 -46.88
N VAL A 232 -10.23 39.61 -46.67
CA VAL A 232 -8.83 39.29 -46.34
C VAL A 232 -7.91 39.80 -47.45
N ALA A 233 -7.15 40.85 -47.15
CA ALA A 233 -6.15 41.38 -48.06
C ALA A 233 -4.89 40.49 -48.05
N ALA A 234 -4.22 40.38 -49.19
CA ALA A 234 -2.90 39.76 -49.24
C ALA A 234 -1.91 40.56 -48.39
N CYS A 235 -1.14 39.85 -47.58
CA CYS A 235 0.01 40.35 -46.84
C CYS A 235 1.11 39.28 -46.85
N GLN A 236 2.34 39.66 -46.51
CA GLN A 236 3.46 38.72 -46.51
C GLN A 236 3.19 37.48 -45.64
N HIS A 237 2.57 37.65 -44.48
CA HIS A 237 2.31 36.57 -43.54
C HIS A 237 1.29 35.54 -44.05
N ASN A 238 0.12 35.97 -44.53
CA ASN A 238 -0.92 35.02 -44.97
C ASN A 238 -0.58 34.35 -46.31
N VAL A 239 0.12 35.05 -47.20
CA VAL A 239 0.65 34.45 -48.44
C VAL A 239 1.73 33.43 -48.09
N LYS A 240 2.70 33.77 -47.23
CA LYS A 240 3.72 32.82 -46.76
C LYS A 240 3.09 31.61 -46.06
N GLN A 241 2.07 31.83 -45.23
CA GLN A 241 1.32 30.76 -44.56
C GLN A 241 0.60 29.84 -45.56
N PHE A 242 -0.02 30.39 -46.61
CA PHE A 242 -0.72 29.62 -47.64
C PHE A 242 0.24 28.69 -48.40
N PHE A 243 1.35 29.23 -48.92
CA PHE A 243 2.34 28.46 -49.67
C PHE A 243 3.12 27.47 -48.80
N LYS A 244 3.51 27.85 -47.57
CA LYS A 244 4.14 26.91 -46.62
C LYS A 244 3.18 25.81 -46.19
N GLY A 245 1.91 26.15 -45.95
CA GLY A 245 0.88 25.20 -45.56
C GLY A 245 0.62 24.13 -46.62
N SER A 246 0.72 24.50 -47.91
CA SER A 246 0.55 23.58 -49.03
C SER A 246 1.82 22.79 -49.38
N GLY A 247 2.98 23.17 -48.84
CA GLY A 247 4.28 22.57 -49.17
C GLY A 247 4.85 23.05 -50.52
N ASN A 248 4.36 24.17 -51.05
CA ASN A 248 4.80 24.76 -52.32
C ASN A 248 5.58 26.07 -52.10
N ASP A 249 6.50 26.09 -51.14
CA ASP A 249 7.29 27.25 -50.73
C ASP A 249 8.71 27.28 -51.30
N SER A 250 8.96 26.54 -52.38
CA SER A 250 10.27 26.52 -53.04
C SER A 250 10.52 27.80 -53.86
N LEU A 251 11.80 28.16 -54.02
CA LEU A 251 12.20 29.35 -54.78
C LEU A 251 11.65 29.33 -56.22
N GLU A 252 11.66 28.16 -56.89
CA GLU A 252 11.14 28.01 -58.25
C GLU A 252 9.62 28.20 -58.32
N VAL A 253 8.88 27.73 -57.32
CA VAL A 253 7.44 28.00 -57.24
C VAL A 253 7.19 29.50 -57.09
N LEU A 254 7.87 30.18 -56.17
CA LEU A 254 7.70 31.62 -55.98
C LEU A 254 8.10 32.42 -57.23
N LYS A 255 9.15 32.02 -57.94
CA LYS A 255 9.54 32.64 -59.22
C LYS A 255 8.42 32.56 -60.24
N ARG A 256 7.86 31.36 -60.45
CA ARG A 256 6.73 31.15 -61.38
C ARG A 256 5.52 31.96 -60.97
N GLN A 257 5.19 31.97 -59.68
CA GLN A 257 4.06 32.74 -59.17
C GLN A 257 4.27 34.25 -59.35
N ARG A 258 5.46 34.80 -59.07
CA ARG A 258 5.75 36.22 -59.37
C ARG A 258 5.51 36.58 -60.84
N LEU A 259 6.00 35.76 -61.77
CA LEU A 259 5.79 35.98 -63.20
C LEU A 259 4.32 35.84 -63.61
N LEU A 260 3.56 34.97 -62.93
CA LEU A 260 2.13 34.79 -63.15
C LEU A 260 1.33 36.04 -62.79
N TRP A 261 1.70 36.72 -61.71
CA TRP A 261 0.99 37.88 -61.15
C TRP A 261 1.51 39.25 -61.64
N HIS A 262 2.38 39.28 -62.67
CA HIS A 262 2.84 40.52 -63.28
C HIS A 262 1.70 41.27 -63.98
N GLU A 263 1.63 42.60 -63.84
CA GLU A 263 0.51 43.40 -64.35
C GLU A 263 0.28 43.29 -65.87
N ASP A 264 1.37 43.21 -66.65
CA ASP A 264 1.31 43.03 -68.12
C ASP A 264 0.51 41.79 -68.54
N ARG A 265 0.42 40.77 -67.67
CA ARG A 265 -0.33 39.55 -67.95
C ARG A 265 -1.83 39.81 -68.08
N PHE A 266 -2.33 40.95 -67.60
CA PHE A 266 -3.75 41.30 -67.53
C PHE A 266 -4.18 42.32 -68.61
N ALA A 267 -3.29 42.68 -69.55
CA ALA A 267 -3.59 43.64 -70.62
C ALA A 267 -4.77 43.20 -71.52
N SER A 268 -4.97 41.89 -71.71
CA SER A 268 -6.05 41.32 -72.52
C SER A 268 -7.36 41.08 -71.75
N CYS A 269 -7.43 41.41 -70.46
CA CYS A 269 -8.67 41.27 -69.68
C CYS A 269 -9.73 42.31 -70.10
N PRO A 270 -11.04 42.03 -69.83
CA PRO A 270 -12.13 42.96 -70.08
C PRO A 270 -11.85 44.36 -69.54
N VAL A 271 -12.09 45.39 -70.35
CA VAL A 271 -11.76 46.79 -70.01
C VAL A 271 -12.39 47.22 -68.69
N ALA A 272 -13.62 46.78 -68.39
CA ALA A 272 -14.33 47.13 -67.16
C ALA A 272 -13.70 46.51 -65.89
N LEU A 273 -13.11 45.32 -65.97
CA LEU A 273 -12.57 44.58 -64.81
C LEU A 273 -11.04 44.71 -64.69
N ARG A 274 -10.38 45.11 -65.78
CA ARG A 274 -8.91 45.21 -65.87
C ARG A 274 -8.26 46.02 -64.74
N PRO A 275 -8.76 47.21 -64.35
CA PRO A 275 -8.13 47.97 -63.25
C PRO A 275 -8.16 47.22 -61.92
N GLU A 276 -9.26 46.53 -61.62
CA GLU A 276 -9.38 45.73 -60.39
C GLU A 276 -8.48 44.50 -60.43
N PHE A 277 -8.41 43.80 -61.56
CA PHE A 277 -7.54 42.63 -61.70
C PHE A 277 -6.06 43.00 -61.60
N ILE A 278 -5.64 44.11 -62.20
CA ILE A 278 -4.27 44.64 -62.04
C ILE A 278 -4.00 44.98 -60.57
N ARG A 279 -4.93 45.64 -59.87
CA ARG A 279 -4.78 45.96 -58.44
C ARG A 279 -4.61 44.69 -57.59
N LEU A 280 -5.40 43.64 -57.84
CA LEU A 280 -5.33 42.38 -57.12
C LEU A 280 -4.05 41.60 -57.45
N ALA A 281 -3.67 41.52 -58.72
CA ALA A 281 -2.42 40.90 -59.16
C ALA A 281 -1.20 41.59 -58.55
N ASN A 282 -1.16 42.92 -58.60
CA ASN A 282 -0.08 43.69 -58.01
C ASN A 282 0.01 43.49 -56.48
N SER A 283 -1.13 43.32 -55.81
CA SER A 283 -1.13 43.01 -54.37
C SER A 283 -0.44 41.67 -54.04
N LEU A 284 -0.56 40.67 -54.91
CA LEU A 284 0.16 39.39 -54.76
C LEU A 284 1.62 39.54 -55.18
N PHE A 285 1.89 40.22 -56.30
CA PHE A 285 3.24 40.44 -56.83
C PHE A 285 4.16 41.15 -55.82
N VAL A 286 3.69 42.27 -55.25
CA VAL A 286 4.43 43.05 -54.26
C VAL A 286 4.72 42.22 -53.01
N VAL A 287 3.77 41.39 -52.59
CA VAL A 287 3.94 40.54 -51.40
C VAL A 287 4.92 39.38 -51.65
N LEU A 288 4.89 38.79 -52.85
CA LEU A 288 5.77 37.68 -53.22
C LEU A 288 7.22 38.14 -53.46
N GLY A 289 7.44 39.40 -53.84
CA GLY A 289 8.77 39.96 -54.15
C GLY A 289 9.78 39.82 -52.99
N PRO A 290 9.54 40.46 -51.83
CA PRO A 290 10.43 40.39 -50.67
C PRO A 290 10.70 38.95 -50.22
N TRP A 291 9.67 38.08 -50.27
CA TRP A 291 9.82 36.69 -49.86
C TRP A 291 10.67 35.87 -50.84
N TYR A 292 10.54 36.11 -52.15
CA TYR A 292 11.43 35.51 -53.14
C TYR A 292 12.90 35.91 -52.92
N GLU A 293 13.17 37.19 -52.67
CA GLU A 293 14.55 37.66 -52.41
C GLU A 293 15.10 37.09 -51.09
N GLU A 294 14.25 36.89 -50.07
CA GLU A 294 14.60 36.17 -48.83
C GLU A 294 15.07 34.74 -49.13
N LEU A 295 14.25 33.93 -49.81
CA LEU A 295 14.61 32.54 -50.14
C LEU A 295 15.84 32.44 -51.05
N LYS A 296 16.00 33.39 -51.98
CA LYS A 296 17.16 33.45 -52.88
C LYS A 296 18.46 33.66 -52.10
N ARG A 297 18.44 34.55 -51.10
CA ARG A 297 19.60 34.77 -50.20
C ARG A 297 19.89 33.55 -49.34
N GLU A 298 18.86 32.90 -48.78
CA GLU A 298 19.03 31.68 -47.99
C GLU A 298 19.68 30.56 -48.81
N GLN A 299 19.25 30.37 -50.06
CA GLN A 299 19.85 29.39 -50.96
C GLN A 299 21.31 29.72 -51.27
N ALA A 300 21.62 30.97 -51.60
CA ALA A 300 23.00 31.40 -51.87
C ALA A 300 23.93 31.18 -50.65
N ASN A 301 23.45 31.49 -49.45
CA ASN A 301 24.19 31.26 -48.21
C ASN A 301 24.41 29.76 -47.97
N SER A 302 23.39 28.91 -48.19
CA SER A 302 23.52 27.46 -48.02
C SER A 302 24.55 26.82 -48.98
N SER A 303 24.71 27.38 -50.19
CA SER A 303 25.71 26.92 -51.17
C SER A 303 27.13 27.40 -50.86
N SER A 304 27.32 28.32 -49.93
CA SER A 304 28.65 28.84 -49.55
C SER A 304 29.30 28.10 -48.38
N VAL A 305 28.53 27.26 -47.67
CA VAL A 305 28.95 26.57 -46.44
C VAL A 305 29.24 25.08 -46.66
N GLY A 306 28.87 24.52 -47.81
CA GLY A 306 29.13 23.12 -48.19
C GLY A 306 30.21 23.01 -49.26
#